data_AF-A0A6A0ARD5-F1
#
_entry.id   AF-A0A6A0ARD5-F1
#
_cell.length_a   1.000
_cell.length_b   1.000
_cell.length_c   1.000
_cell.angle_alpha   90.00
_cell.angle_beta   90.00
_cell.angle_gamma   90.00
#
_symmetry.space_group_name_H-M   'P 1'
#
loop_
_entity.id
_entity.type
_entity.pdbx_description
1 polymer ?
#
loop_
_entity_poly.entity_id
_entity_poly.type
_entity_poly.pdbx_seq_one_letter_code
_entity_poly.pdbx_strand_id
1 'polypeptide(L)'
;MAAELIPIQPEPEKDPAEQLVGLTYEESQILEFCREGKGRNEIAKLTGLSTWKVSTVAAKHGHYFGKSEWLNVANKVREAQLRERKQRLAAQLLNNAELYADALSGVGTPKDGQLVAKALRDILESHELLSSGVAQGESVEEAKNFLTDLREQMVRVRDGFEAQYGVPFDSTEARQIIEQQAQEENTDG
;
A
#
# COMPACT_ATOMS: atom_id res chain seq x y z
N MET A 1 -17.20 -29.33 -18.66
CA MET A 1 -16.38 -29.71 -17.49
C MET A 1 -15.99 -28.43 -16.80
N ALA A 2 -16.63 -28.13 -15.67
CA ALA A 2 -16.38 -26.90 -14.91
C ALA A 2 -15.10 -27.08 -14.10
N ALA A 3 -14.07 -26.27 -14.39
CA ALA A 3 -12.88 -26.20 -13.58
C ALA A 3 -13.24 -25.49 -12.27
N GLU A 4 -13.34 -26.25 -11.18
CA GLU A 4 -13.43 -25.71 -9.83
C GLU A 4 -12.18 -24.86 -9.57
N LEU A 5 -12.37 -23.54 -9.46
CA LEU A 5 -11.33 -22.62 -9.02
C LEU A 5 -11.01 -22.95 -7.56
N ILE A 6 -9.89 -23.63 -7.35
CA ILE A 6 -9.26 -23.76 -6.04
C ILE A 6 -8.96 -22.33 -5.54
N PRO A 7 -9.40 -21.93 -4.34
CA PRO A 7 -9.01 -20.65 -3.76
C PRO A 7 -7.50 -20.69 -3.48
N ILE A 8 -6.74 -19.96 -4.30
CA ILE A 8 -5.31 -19.74 -4.09
C ILE A 8 -5.18 -18.90 -2.82
N GLN A 9 -4.83 -19.56 -1.71
CA GLN A 9 -4.26 -18.85 -0.58
C GLN A 9 -2.91 -18.31 -1.04
N PRO A 10 -2.61 -17.01 -0.87
CA PRO A 10 -1.27 -16.51 -1.11
C PRO A 10 -0.34 -17.30 -0.19
N GLU A 11 0.58 -18.07 -0.76
CA GLU A 11 1.58 -18.76 0.04
C GLU A 11 2.35 -17.69 0.83
N PRO A 12 2.48 -17.84 2.16
CA PRO A 12 3.37 -16.98 2.91
C PRO A 12 4.78 -17.24 2.39
N GLU A 13 5.44 -16.18 1.89
CA GLU A 13 6.86 -16.22 1.55
C GLU A 13 7.61 -16.82 2.74
N LYS A 14 8.18 -18.02 2.52
CA LYS A 14 9.03 -18.70 3.49
C LYS A 14 10.43 -18.10 3.41
N ASP A 15 10.79 -17.38 4.47
CA ASP A 15 12.08 -17.57 5.11
C ASP A 15 11.87 -18.13 6.53
N PRO A 16 12.23 -19.40 6.81
CA PRO A 16 11.91 -20.02 8.10
C PRO A 16 12.83 -19.64 9.26
N ALA A 17 13.78 -18.70 9.09
CA ALA A 17 14.84 -18.47 10.09
C ALA A 17 15.13 -17.01 10.48
N GLU A 18 14.59 -15.98 9.81
CA GLU A 18 15.12 -14.61 9.96
C GLU A 18 14.18 -13.55 10.55
N GLN A 19 13.00 -13.90 11.07
CA GLN A 19 12.17 -12.96 11.83
C GLN A 19 11.66 -13.54 13.15
N LEU A 20 12.59 -13.95 14.01
CA LEU A 20 12.36 -13.85 15.47
C LEU A 20 12.48 -12.37 15.89
N VAL A 21 11.64 -11.52 15.28
CA VAL A 21 11.33 -10.19 15.81
C VAL A 21 10.69 -10.44 17.18
N GLY A 22 11.12 -9.72 18.22
CA GLY A 22 10.68 -9.92 19.60
C GLY A 22 9.17 -9.76 19.78
N LEU A 23 8.42 -10.80 19.42
CA LEU A 23 7.00 -10.91 19.63
C LEU A 23 6.76 -10.97 21.13
N THR A 24 5.92 -10.07 21.61
CA THR A 24 5.44 -10.17 22.98
C THR A 24 4.66 -11.47 23.16
N TYR A 25 4.64 -12.01 24.37
CA TYR A 25 3.88 -13.23 24.70
C TYR A 25 2.42 -13.12 24.23
N GLU A 26 1.82 -11.95 24.41
CA GLU A 26 0.46 -11.63 23.97
C GLU A 26 0.29 -11.71 22.44
N GLU A 27 1.25 -11.20 21.67
CA GLU A 27 1.20 -11.26 20.21
C GLU A 27 1.34 -12.71 19.72
N SER A 28 2.22 -13.51 20.34
CA SER A 28 2.36 -14.92 19.99
C SER A 28 1.07 -15.72 20.19
N GLN A 29 0.37 -15.51 21.31
CA GLN A 29 -0.91 -16.16 21.58
C GLN A 29 -2.01 -15.75 20.58
N ILE A 30 -2.09 -14.47 20.23
CA ILE A 30 -3.06 -14.00 19.23
C ILE A 30 -2.83 -14.72 17.90
N LEU A 31 -1.57 -14.86 17.47
CA LEU A 31 -1.23 -15.52 16.20
C LEU A 31 -1.50 -17.02 16.20
N GLU A 32 -1.24 -17.71 17.30
CA GLU A 32 -1.63 -19.12 17.44
C GLU A 32 -3.14 -19.29 17.29
N PHE A 33 -3.94 -18.48 17.99
CA PHE A 33 -5.39 -18.55 17.88
C PHE A 33 -5.92 -18.14 16.49
N CYS A 34 -5.25 -17.21 15.80
CA CYS A 34 -5.56 -16.90 14.40
C CYS A 34 -5.31 -18.11 13.48
N ARG A 35 -4.23 -18.87 13.70
CA ARG A 35 -3.91 -20.09 12.93
C ARG A 35 -4.90 -21.23 13.20
N GLU A 36 -5.43 -21.30 14.42
CA GLU A 36 -6.52 -22.21 14.80
C GLU A 36 -7.88 -21.82 14.20
N GLY A 37 -7.98 -20.66 13.53
CA GLY A 37 -9.20 -20.18 12.89
C GLY A 37 -10.19 -19.52 13.85
N LYS A 38 -9.76 -19.13 15.06
CA LYS A 38 -10.63 -18.45 16.02
C LYS A 38 -10.97 -17.03 15.57
N GLY A 39 -12.21 -16.62 15.82
CA GLY A 39 -12.67 -15.28 15.48
C GLY A 39 -12.16 -14.21 16.45
N ARG A 40 -12.05 -12.95 16.00
CA ARG A 40 -11.60 -11.80 16.82
C ARG A 40 -12.19 -11.76 18.24
N ASN A 41 -13.51 -11.91 18.34
CA ASN A 41 -14.21 -11.81 19.63
C ASN A 41 -13.94 -13.02 20.53
N GLU A 42 -13.61 -14.18 19.95
CA GLU A 42 -13.24 -15.38 20.69
C GLU A 42 -11.81 -15.25 21.23
N ILE A 43 -10.88 -14.76 20.41
CA ILE A 43 -9.49 -14.49 20.82
C ILE A 43 -9.45 -13.46 21.94
N ALA A 44 -10.23 -12.37 21.83
CA ALA A 44 -10.34 -11.36 22.88
C ALA A 44 -10.83 -11.95 24.22
N LYS A 45 -11.76 -12.92 24.18
CA LYS A 45 -12.23 -13.61 25.39
C LYS A 45 -11.17 -14.54 26.00
N LEU A 46 -10.41 -15.24 25.16
CA LEU A 46 -9.40 -16.21 25.60
C LEU A 46 -8.14 -15.52 26.16
N THR A 47 -7.74 -14.41 25.55
CA THR A 47 -6.53 -13.66 25.91
C THR A 47 -6.78 -12.54 26.92
N GLY A 48 -8.04 -12.13 27.12
CA GLY A 48 -8.39 -10.97 27.94
C GLY A 48 -8.03 -9.61 27.31
N LEU A 49 -7.59 -9.61 26.05
CA LEU A 49 -7.19 -8.40 25.33
C LEU A 49 -8.38 -7.74 24.63
N SER A 50 -8.27 -6.44 24.36
CA SER A 50 -9.31 -5.72 23.62
C SER A 50 -9.41 -6.24 22.18
N THR A 51 -10.62 -6.27 21.63
CA THR A 51 -10.86 -6.67 20.24
C THR A 51 -10.07 -5.84 19.23
N TRP A 52 -9.82 -4.56 19.56
CA TRP A 52 -8.98 -3.67 18.77
C TRP A 52 -7.51 -4.10 18.77
N LYS A 53 -6.95 -4.48 19.93
CA LYS A 53 -5.57 -4.96 20.03
C LYS A 53 -5.39 -6.27 19.26
N VAL A 54 -6.34 -7.20 19.38
CA VAL A 54 -6.37 -8.45 18.61
C VAL A 54 -6.39 -8.17 17.10
N SER A 55 -7.27 -7.28 16.62
CA SER A 55 -7.32 -6.89 15.21
C SER A 55 -6.02 -6.23 14.74
N THR A 56 -5.42 -5.37 15.55
CA THR A 56 -4.20 -4.63 15.18
C THR A 56 -3.01 -5.57 15.07
N VAL A 57 -2.85 -6.48 16.04
CA VAL A 57 -1.79 -7.50 16.02
C VAL A 57 -1.99 -8.45 14.84
N ALA A 58 -3.20 -8.98 14.65
CA ALA A 58 -3.51 -9.88 13.55
C ALA A 58 -3.21 -9.23 12.18
N ALA A 59 -3.63 -7.96 11.99
CA ALA A 59 -3.40 -7.23 10.75
C ALA A 59 -1.93 -6.98 10.44
N LYS A 60 -1.10 -6.70 11.47
CA LYS A 60 0.37 -6.59 11.31
C LYS A 60 1.00 -7.87 10.76
N HIS A 61 0.40 -9.02 11.05
CA HIS A 61 0.87 -10.33 10.60
C HIS A 61 0.02 -10.91 9.46
N GLY A 62 -0.77 -10.09 8.76
CA GLY A 62 -1.52 -10.50 7.57
C GLY A 62 -2.82 -11.27 7.84
N HIS A 63 -3.29 -11.31 9.10
CA HIS A 63 -4.58 -11.90 9.46
C HIS A 63 -5.66 -10.81 9.57
N TYR A 64 -6.70 -10.93 8.74
CA TYR A 64 -7.82 -9.97 8.70
C TYR A 64 -9.13 -10.63 9.13
N PHE A 65 -9.94 -9.91 9.90
CA PHE A 65 -11.18 -10.44 10.45
C PHE A 65 -12.38 -9.90 9.68
N GLY A 66 -13.11 -10.80 9.01
CA GLY A 66 -14.34 -10.46 8.30
C GLY A 66 -14.13 -10.30 6.78
N LYS A 67 -15.23 -10.50 6.05
CA LYS A 67 -15.22 -10.64 4.59
C LYS A 67 -14.83 -9.35 3.85
N SER A 68 -15.23 -8.18 4.36
CA SER A 68 -14.95 -6.88 3.74
C SER A 68 -13.48 -6.49 3.80
N GLU A 69 -12.83 -6.67 4.96
CA GLU A 69 -11.40 -6.39 5.12
C GLU A 69 -10.55 -7.31 4.23
N TRP A 70 -10.90 -8.59 4.19
CA TRP A 70 -10.28 -9.58 3.30
C TRP A 70 -10.39 -9.19 1.83
N LEU A 71 -11.58 -8.79 1.39
CA LEU A 71 -11.80 -8.33 0.01
C LEU A 71 -11.01 -7.07 -0.31
N ASN A 72 -10.91 -6.12 0.62
CA ASN A 72 -10.13 -4.90 0.41
C ASN A 72 -8.64 -5.19 0.24
N VAL A 73 -8.07 -6.08 1.07
CA VAL A 73 -6.67 -6.49 0.97
C VAL A 73 -6.44 -7.25 -0.34
N ALA A 74 -7.30 -8.20 -0.67
CA ALA A 74 -7.22 -8.95 -1.92
C ALA A 74 -7.31 -8.03 -3.16
N ASN A 75 -8.20 -7.03 -3.11
CA ASN A 75 -8.32 -6.04 -4.19
C ASN A 75 -7.05 -5.19 -4.31
N LYS A 76 -6.48 -4.70 -3.19
CA LYS A 76 -5.22 -3.95 -3.20
C LYS A 76 -4.06 -4.77 -3.79
N VAL A 77 -3.93 -6.03 -3.40
CA VAL A 77 -2.90 -6.93 -3.95
C VAL A 77 -3.11 -7.12 -5.46
N ARG A 78 -4.35 -7.35 -5.88
CA ARG A 78 -4.69 -7.49 -7.30
C ARG A 78 -4.41 -6.22 -8.10
N GLU A 79 -4.72 -5.06 -7.54
CA GLU A 79 -4.41 -3.76 -8.14
C GLU A 79 -2.90 -3.55 -8.30
N ALA A 80 -2.12 -3.90 -7.28
CA ALA A 80 -0.66 -3.83 -7.33
C ALA A 80 -0.09 -4.77 -8.41
N GLN A 81 -0.56 -6.02 -8.47
CA GLN A 81 -0.15 -6.98 -9.52
C GLN A 81 -0.53 -6.50 -10.93
N LEU A 82 -1.73 -5.92 -11.09
CA LEU A 82 -2.15 -5.34 -12.36
C LEU A 82 -1.27 -4.15 -12.75
N ARG A 83 -0.85 -3.32 -11.79
CA ARG A 83 0.07 -2.20 -12.01
C ARG A 83 1.44 -2.68 -12.48
N GLU A 84 2.03 -3.63 -11.77
CA GLU A 84 3.33 -4.24 -12.13
C GLU A 84 3.27 -4.84 -13.54
N ARG A 85 2.18 -5.57 -13.86
CA ARG A 85 1.99 -6.14 -15.18
C ARG A 85 1.85 -5.07 -16.27
N LYS A 86 1.15 -3.97 -16.01
CA LYS A 86 1.05 -2.83 -16.95
C LYS A 86 2.42 -2.19 -17.21
N GLN A 87 3.21 -1.95 -16.16
CA GLN A 87 4.57 -1.40 -16.29
C GLN A 87 5.47 -2.34 -17.11
N ARG A 88 5.42 -3.66 -16.82
CA ARG A 88 6.18 -4.66 -17.59
C ARG A 88 5.78 -4.68 -19.06
N LEU A 89 4.48 -4.62 -19.36
CA LEU A 89 3.98 -4.56 -20.72
C LEU A 89 4.39 -3.27 -21.44
N ALA A 90 4.37 -2.12 -20.75
CA ALA A 90 4.84 -0.86 -21.30
C ALA A 90 6.33 -0.96 -21.69
N ALA A 91 7.19 -1.44 -20.79
CA ALA A 91 8.61 -1.64 -21.09
C ALA A 91 8.84 -2.58 -22.29
N GLN A 92 8.07 -3.66 -22.40
CA GLN A 92 8.12 -4.56 -23.56
C GLN A 92 7.71 -3.89 -24.86
N LEU A 93 6.69 -3.02 -24.84
CA LEU A 93 6.30 -2.24 -26.01
C LEU A 93 7.40 -1.28 -26.46
N LEU A 94 8.13 -0.67 -25.52
CA LEU A 94 9.27 0.19 -25.85
C LEU A 94 10.38 -0.58 -26.57
N ASN A 95 10.76 -1.76 -26.04
CA ASN A 95 11.75 -2.63 -26.69
C ASN A 95 11.30 -3.07 -28.09
N ASN A 96 10.00 -3.36 -28.26
CA ASN A 96 9.45 -3.66 -29.58
C ASN A 96 9.52 -2.43 -30.50
N ALA A 97 9.22 -1.24 -29.99
CA ALA A 97 9.31 0.00 -30.77
C ALA A 97 10.74 0.21 -31.32
N GLU A 98 11.77 -0.05 -30.51
CA GLU A 98 13.17 -0.01 -30.96
C GLU A 98 13.42 -0.97 -32.12
N LEU A 99 12.94 -2.22 -32.03
CA LEU A 99 13.08 -3.20 -33.10
C LEU A 99 12.38 -2.79 -34.40
N TYR A 100 11.21 -2.15 -34.30
CA TYR A 100 10.50 -1.60 -35.46
C TYR A 100 11.16 -0.33 -36.02
N ALA A 101 11.77 0.49 -35.17
CA ALA A 101 12.55 1.66 -35.60
C ALA A 101 13.82 1.24 -36.37
N ASP A 102 14.51 0.20 -35.90
CA ASP A 102 15.64 -0.40 -36.61
C ASP A 102 15.19 -0.99 -37.95
N ALA A 103 14.09 -1.74 -37.96
CA ALA A 103 13.52 -2.29 -39.18
C ALA A 103 13.17 -1.20 -40.20
N LEU A 104 12.66 -0.04 -39.75
CA LEU A 104 12.30 1.09 -40.60
C LEU A 104 13.51 1.64 -41.38
N SER A 105 14.70 1.63 -40.77
CA SER A 105 15.94 2.09 -41.40
C SER A 105 16.43 1.15 -42.53
N GLY A 106 16.07 -0.13 -42.46
CA GLY A 106 16.47 -1.18 -43.41
C GLY A 106 15.46 -1.47 -44.52
N VAL A 107 14.35 -0.72 -44.60
CA VAL A 107 13.27 -1.01 -45.55
C VAL A 107 13.67 -0.59 -46.97
N GLY A 108 13.63 -1.56 -47.90
CA GLY A 108 13.95 -1.34 -49.31
C GLY A 108 12.80 -0.79 -50.17
N THR A 109 11.55 -0.77 -49.67
CA THR A 109 10.38 -0.28 -50.44
C THR A 109 9.53 0.72 -49.64
N PRO A 110 8.99 1.78 -50.28
CA PRO A 110 8.16 2.76 -49.58
C PRO A 110 6.91 2.17 -48.91
N LYS A 111 6.32 1.13 -49.50
CA LYS A 111 5.10 0.48 -48.98
C LYS A 111 5.37 -0.24 -47.66
N ASP A 112 6.48 -0.96 -47.58
CA ASP A 112 6.87 -1.67 -46.36
C ASP A 112 7.27 -0.65 -45.28
N GLY A 113 7.89 0.46 -45.67
CA GLY A 113 8.23 1.56 -44.75
C GLY A 113 7.00 2.20 -44.11
N GLN A 114 5.92 2.38 -44.87
CA GLN A 114 4.65 2.87 -44.34
C GLN A 114 4.00 1.90 -43.34
N LEU A 115 4.08 0.58 -43.60
CA LEU A 115 3.55 -0.44 -42.69
C LEU A 115 4.34 -0.47 -41.37
N VAL A 116 5.66 -0.43 -41.45
CA VAL A 116 6.56 -0.42 -40.28
C VAL A 116 6.38 0.87 -39.47
N ALA A 117 6.31 2.04 -40.13
CA ALA A 117 6.08 3.31 -39.46
C ALA A 117 4.71 3.36 -38.75
N LYS A 118 3.67 2.76 -39.35
CA LYS A 118 2.36 2.63 -38.71
C LYS A 118 2.42 1.74 -37.48
N ALA A 119 3.03 0.55 -37.60
CA ALA A 119 3.19 -0.36 -36.46
C ALA A 119 3.96 0.30 -35.31
N LEU A 120 5.03 1.04 -35.63
CA LEU A 120 5.80 1.82 -34.65
C LEU A 120 4.92 2.85 -33.92
N ARG A 121 4.09 3.61 -34.67
CA ARG A 121 3.16 4.57 -34.07
C ARG A 121 2.15 3.88 -33.14
N ASP A 122 1.53 2.79 -33.59
CA ASP A 122 0.52 2.06 -32.81
C ASP A 122 1.13 1.51 -31.49
N ILE A 123 2.40 1.07 -31.52
CA ILE A 123 3.14 0.60 -30.34
C ILE A 123 3.42 1.75 -29.37
N LEU A 124 3.87 2.91 -29.88
CA LEU A 124 4.15 4.09 -29.05
C LEU A 124 2.89 4.65 -28.40
N GLU A 125 1.78 4.72 -29.13
CA GLU A 125 0.47 5.13 -28.58
C GLU A 125 0.00 4.15 -27.49
N SER A 126 0.17 2.84 -27.71
CA SER A 126 -0.15 1.82 -26.72
C SER A 126 0.72 1.92 -25.46
N HIS A 127 2.01 2.24 -25.62
CA HIS A 127 2.93 2.50 -24.52
C HIS A 127 2.50 3.73 -23.69
N GLU A 128 2.15 4.83 -24.36
CA GLU A 128 1.71 6.07 -23.70
C GLU A 128 0.42 5.85 -22.89
N LEU A 129 -0.55 5.12 -23.44
CA LEU A 129 -1.79 4.77 -22.73
C LEU A 129 -1.52 3.90 -21.49
N LEU A 130 -0.59 2.96 -21.56
CA LEU A 130 -0.26 2.09 -20.44
C LEU A 130 0.57 2.80 -19.36
N SER A 131 1.48 3.69 -19.75
CA SER A 131 2.36 4.42 -18.82
C SER A 131 1.66 5.61 -18.14
N SER A 132 0.86 6.39 -18.88
CA SER A 132 0.10 7.52 -18.32
C SER A 132 -0.93 7.09 -17.26
N GLY A 133 -1.60 5.96 -17.47
CA GLY A 133 -2.53 5.38 -16.50
C GLY A 133 -1.86 4.87 -15.22
N VAL A 134 -0.54 4.63 -15.23
CA VAL A 134 0.24 4.26 -14.04
C VAL A 134 0.65 5.53 -13.28
N ALA A 135 1.17 6.55 -13.98
CA ALA A 135 1.65 7.79 -13.37
C ALA A 135 0.54 8.59 -12.64
N GLN A 136 -0.68 8.67 -13.21
CA GLN A 136 -1.80 9.32 -12.51
C GLN A 136 -2.24 8.56 -11.25
N GLY A 137 -2.20 7.22 -11.28
CA GLY A 137 -2.55 6.39 -10.12
C GLY A 137 -1.55 6.51 -8.97
N GLU A 138 -0.26 6.66 -9.27
CA GLU A 138 0.79 6.87 -8.27
C GLU A 138 0.61 8.20 -7.54
N SER A 139 0.35 9.30 -8.27
CA SER A 139 0.15 10.62 -7.65
C SER A 139 -1.01 10.68 -6.64
N VAL A 140 -2.09 9.91 -6.89
CA VAL A 140 -3.28 9.94 -6.03
C VAL A 140 -3.11 9.05 -4.79
N GLU A 141 -2.54 7.84 -4.95
CA GLU A 141 -2.28 6.98 -3.79
C GLU A 141 -1.13 7.53 -2.93
N GLU A 142 -0.11 8.18 -3.51
CA GLU A 142 0.90 8.92 -2.76
C GLU A 142 0.30 10.09 -1.98
N ALA A 143 -0.55 10.90 -2.61
CA ALA A 143 -1.24 11.99 -1.92
C ALA A 143 -2.11 11.47 -0.76
N LYS A 144 -2.78 10.33 -0.95
CA LYS A 144 -3.60 9.69 0.09
C LYS A 144 -2.77 9.13 1.23
N ASN A 145 -1.65 8.48 0.93
CA ASN A 145 -0.71 8.00 1.95
C ASN A 145 -0.14 9.18 2.73
N PHE A 146 0.29 10.24 2.06
CA PHE A 146 0.74 11.48 2.69
C PHE A 146 -0.33 12.09 3.61
N LEU A 147 -1.58 12.20 3.17
CA LEU A 147 -2.67 12.71 4.00
C LEU A 147 -2.99 11.81 5.20
N THR A 148 -2.82 10.50 5.05
CA THR A 148 -3.03 9.53 6.13
C THR A 148 -1.92 9.66 7.17
N ASP A 149 -0.66 9.72 6.74
CA ASP A 149 0.51 9.92 7.61
C ASP A 149 0.45 11.27 8.32
N LEU A 150 0.08 12.34 7.61
CA LEU A 150 -0.10 13.67 8.18
C LEU A 150 -1.17 13.64 9.28
N ARG A 151 -2.30 12.97 9.03
CA ARG A 151 -3.35 12.82 10.05
C ARG A 151 -2.84 12.05 11.26
N GLU A 152 -2.09 10.97 11.08
CA GLU A 152 -1.51 10.21 12.19
C GLU A 152 -0.52 11.05 13.02
N GLN A 153 0.32 11.84 12.35
CA GLN A 153 1.23 12.78 13.02
C GLN A 153 0.46 13.82 13.83
N MET A 154 -0.60 14.42 13.27
CA MET A 154 -1.42 15.38 13.98
C MET A 154 -2.10 14.78 15.22
N VAL A 155 -2.58 13.53 15.13
CA VAL A 155 -3.14 12.82 16.30
C VAL A 155 -2.07 12.61 17.37
N ARG A 156 -0.85 12.20 17.00
CA ARG A 156 0.25 12.04 17.98
C ARG A 156 0.64 13.35 18.65
N VAL A 157 0.70 14.45 17.89
CA VAL A 157 0.98 15.79 18.44
C VAL A 157 -0.10 16.18 19.44
N ARG A 158 -1.37 16.01 19.07
CA ARG A 158 -2.50 16.29 19.95
C ARG A 158 -2.43 15.46 21.23
N ASP A 159 -2.34 14.14 21.11
CA ASP A 159 -2.36 13.23 22.25
C ASP A 159 -1.13 13.45 23.16
N GLY A 160 0.03 13.77 22.58
CA GLY A 160 1.25 14.12 23.31
C GLY A 160 1.11 15.44 24.08
N PHE A 161 0.52 16.47 23.46
CA PHE A 161 0.24 17.74 24.11
C PHE A 161 -0.76 17.56 25.27
N GLU A 162 -1.87 16.85 25.05
CA GLU A 162 -2.87 16.59 26.08
C GLU A 162 -2.28 15.78 27.26
N ALA A 163 -1.40 14.82 26.98
CA ALA A 163 -0.70 14.06 28.02
C ALA A 163 0.30 14.92 28.82
N GLN A 164 0.97 15.87 28.17
CA GLN A 164 1.99 16.72 28.80
C GLN A 164 1.36 17.81 29.67
N TYR A 165 0.27 18.42 29.21
CA TYR A 165 -0.33 19.60 29.86
C TYR A 165 -1.64 19.28 30.59
N GLY A 166 -2.21 18.08 30.41
CA GLY A 166 -3.43 17.66 31.08
C GLY A 166 -4.69 18.43 30.65
N VAL A 167 -4.60 19.21 29.57
CA VAL A 167 -5.70 20.02 29.02
C VAL A 167 -6.00 19.60 27.58
N PRO A 168 -7.27 19.58 27.15
CA PRO A 168 -7.64 19.25 25.77
C PRO A 168 -6.99 20.22 24.78
N PHE A 169 -6.48 19.71 23.66
CA PHE A 169 -5.75 20.51 22.66
C PHE A 169 -6.59 21.64 22.05
N ASP A 170 -7.91 21.42 21.96
CA ASP A 170 -8.85 22.40 21.40
C ASP A 170 -9.29 23.49 22.39
N SER A 171 -8.82 23.43 23.64
CA SER A 171 -9.20 24.37 24.70
C SER A 171 -8.55 25.75 24.53
N THR A 172 -9.15 26.77 25.15
CA THR A 172 -8.56 28.12 25.21
C THR A 172 -7.27 28.15 26.02
N GLU A 173 -7.12 27.26 27.01
CA GLU A 173 -5.90 27.12 27.82
C GLU A 173 -4.76 26.52 26.99
N ALA A 174 -5.03 25.51 26.16
CA ALA A 174 -4.04 24.95 25.23
C ALA A 174 -3.47 26.00 24.28
N ARG A 175 -4.32 26.90 23.74
CA ARG A 175 -3.88 27.98 22.85
C ARG A 175 -2.91 28.95 23.53
N GLN A 176 -3.13 29.26 24.81
CA GLN A 176 -2.25 30.15 25.58
C GLN A 176 -0.89 29.49 25.84
N ILE A 177 -0.88 28.17 26.14
CA ILE A 177 0.36 27.41 26.32
C ILE A 177 1.17 27.38 25.02
N ILE A 178 0.53 27.13 23.88
CA ILE A 178 1.19 27.11 22.56
C ILE A 178 1.75 28.50 22.21
N GLU A 179 1.01 29.58 22.48
CA GLU A 179 1.49 30.95 22.26
C GLU A 179 2.68 31.31 23.15
N GLN A 180 2.71 30.86 24.41
CA GLN A 180 3.85 31.07 25.31
C GLN A 180 5.09 30.31 24.83
N GLN A 181 4.96 29.05 24.42
CA GLN A 181 6.08 28.28 23.87
C GLN A 181 6.62 28.87 22.57
N ALA A 182 5.74 29.33 21.68
CA ALA A 182 6.15 29.98 20.43
C ALA A 182 6.88 31.32 20.67
N GLN A 183 6.61 32.01 21.78
CA GLN A 183 7.34 33.21 22.18
C GLN A 183 8.68 32.87 22.81
N GLU A 184 8.75 31.87 23.68
CA GLU A 184 10.02 31.41 24.28
C GLU A 184 11.01 30.89 23.22
N GLU A 185 10.56 30.09 22.25
CA GLU A 185 11.43 29.61 21.14
C GLU A 185 11.93 30.73 20.22
N ASN A 186 11.17 31.82 20.05
CA ASN A 186 11.58 32.97 19.24
C ASN A 186 12.49 33.96 19.97
N THR A 187 12.65 33.83 21.29
CA THR A 187 13.48 34.73 22.11
C THR A 187 14.86 34.16 22.40
N ASP A 188 15.04 32.84 22.26
CA ASP A 188 16.28 32.09 22.47
C ASP A 188 17.03 31.70 21.17
N GLY A 189 16.65 32.27 20.02
CA GLY A 189 17.32 32.13 18.72
C GLY A 189 17.98 33.43 18.24
#